data_AF-A0A382UJF7-F1
#
_entry.id   AF-A0A382UJF7-F1
#
_cell.length_a   1.000
_cell.length_b   1.000
_cell.length_c   1.000
_cell.angle_alpha   90.00
_cell.angle_beta   90.00
_cell.angle_gamma   90.00
#
_symmetry.space_group_name_H-M   'P 1'
#
loop_
_entity.id
_entity.type
_entity.pdbx_description
1 polymer ?
#
loop_
_entity_poly.entity_id
_entity_poly.type
_entity_poly.pdbx_seq_one_letter_code
_entity_poly.pdbx_strand_id
1 'polypeptide(L)' 'FSTDVAFNVCNKALQMHGGYGYLRDYPVERILRDLRVHQILEGTNEIMRVIIARHVLEGEI' A
#
# COMPACT_ATOMS: atom_id res chain seq x y z
N PHE A 1 -6.20 0.28 -5.17
CA PHE A 1 -5.23 -0.06 -6.24
C PHE A 1 -3.90 0.61 -6.00
N SER A 2 -3.78 1.93 -6.16
CA SER A 2 -2.48 2.64 -6.09
C SER A 2 -1.74 2.42 -4.78
N THR A 3 -2.47 2.39 -3.65
CA THR A 3 -1.92 2.16 -2.30
C THR A 3 -1.33 0.74 -2.15
N ASP A 4 -2.05 -0.28 -2.62
CA ASP A 4 -1.56 -1.68 -2.66
C ASP A 4 -0.33 -1.83 -3.56
N VAL A 5 -0.35 -1.19 -4.73
CA VAL A 5 0.77 -1.25 -5.68
C VAL A 5 2.00 -0.57 -5.10
N ALA A 6 1.87 0.64 -4.56
CA ALA A 6 2.97 1.38 -3.96
C ALA A 6 3.63 0.58 -2.82
N PHE A 7 2.83 0.02 -1.93
CA PHE A 7 3.32 -0.82 -0.84
C PHE A 7 4.07 -2.05 -1.37
N ASN A 8 3.49 -2.77 -2.33
CA ASN A 8 4.11 -3.96 -2.92
C ASN A 8 5.42 -3.66 -3.64
N VAL A 9 5.50 -2.56 -4.37
CA VAL A 9 6.73 -2.11 -5.05
C VAL A 9 7.81 -1.79 -4.02
N CYS A 10 7.48 -1.03 -2.98
CA CYS A 10 8.44 -0.69 -1.93
C CYS A 10 8.91 -1.93 -1.16
N ASN A 11 8.00 -2.85 -0.85
CA ASN A 11 8.34 -4.10 -0.19
C ASN A 11 9.30 -4.98 -1.03
N LYS A 12 9.09 -5.04 -2.35
CA LYS A 12 10.02 -5.69 -3.27
C LYS A 12 11.37 -4.97 -3.31
N ALA A 13 11.39 -3.64 -3.30
CA ALA A 13 12.62 -2.87 -3.22
C ALA A 13 13.40 -3.19 -1.94
N LEU A 14 12.72 -3.27 -0.79
CA LEU A 14 13.34 -3.66 0.47
C LEU A 14 13.94 -5.08 0.38
N GLN A 15 13.22 -6.04 -0.19
CA GLN A 15 13.72 -7.40 -0.40
C GLN A 15 15.01 -7.43 -1.25
N MET A 16 15.11 -6.58 -2.28
CA MET A 16 16.32 -6.47 -3.11
C MET A 16 17.54 -5.92 -2.35
N HIS A 17 17.31 -5.07 -1.34
CA HIS A 17 18.39 -4.56 -0.48
C HIS A 17 18.83 -5.59 0.58
N GLY A 18 18.08 -6.66 0.79
CA GLY A 18 18.34 -7.65 1.84
C GLY A 18 18.36 -7.00 3.24
N GLY A 19 19.29 -7.43 4.10
CA GLY A 19 19.42 -6.90 5.46
C GLY A 19 19.73 -5.40 5.51
N TYR A 20 20.46 -4.88 4.52
CA TYR A 20 20.75 -3.44 4.43
C TYR A 20 19.50 -2.59 4.27
N GLY A 21 18.44 -3.14 3.66
CA GLY A 21 17.16 -2.46 3.48
C GLY A 21 16.45 -2.10 4.78
N TYR A 22 16.86 -2.66 5.92
CA TYR A 22 16.34 -2.35 7.24
C TYR A 22 17.18 -1.31 8.01
N LEU A 23 18.37 -0.95 7.50
CA LEU A 23 19.22 0.06 8.13
C LEU A 23 18.71 1.46 7.79
N ARG A 24 18.82 2.39 8.74
CA ARG A 24 18.44 3.80 8.54
C ARG A 24 19.33 4.55 7.54
N ASP A 25 20.46 3.95 7.16
CA ASP A 25 21.36 4.49 6.13
C ASP A 25 20.73 4.42 4.72
N TYR A 26 19.73 3.55 4.53
CA TYR A 26 19.00 3.42 3.27
C TYR A 26 17.55 3.91 3.45
N PRO A 27 17.02 4.73 2.52
CA PRO A 27 15.70 5.35 2.69
C PRO A 27 14.53 4.37 2.59
N VAL A 28 14.76 3.15 2.11
CA VAL A 28 13.70 2.18 1.76
C VAL A 28 12.85 1.76 2.96
N GLU A 29 13.44 1.61 4.15
CA GLU A 29 12.69 1.27 5.37
C GLU A 29 11.68 2.36 5.73
N ARG A 30 12.08 3.63 5.59
CA ARG A 30 11.23 4.79 5.88
C ARG A 30 10.09 4.87 4.90
N ILE A 31 10.37 4.72 3.60
CA ILE A 31 9.36 4.75 2.56
C ILE A 31 8.32 3.64 2.80
N LEU A 32 8.75 2.43 3.18
CA LEU A 32 7.81 1.34 3.48
C LEU A 32 6.90 1.67 4.66
N ARG A 33 7.45 2.27 5.73
CA ARG A 33 6.66 2.72 6.90
C ARG A 33 5.66 3.80 6.52
N ASP A 34 6.10 4.80 5.75
CA ASP A 34 5.25 5.91 5.33
C ASP A 34 4.10 5.41 4.44
N LEU A 35 4.38 4.47 3.52
CA LEU A 35 3.36 3.91 2.64
C LEU A 35 2.30 3.08 3.36
N ARG A 36 2.62 2.50 4.52
CA ARG A 36 1.69 1.60 5.23
C ARG A 36 0.40 2.30 5.65
N VAL A 37 0.45 3.59 5.98
CA VAL A 37 -0.71 4.36 6.45
C VAL A 37 -1.78 4.51 5.36
N HIS A 38 -1.38 4.54 4.09
CA HIS A 38 -2.29 4.76 2.96
C HIS A 38 -3.25 3.60 2.70
N GLN A 39 -3.02 2.42 3.29
CA GLN A 39 -3.99 1.32 3.23
C GLN A 39 -5.09 1.44 4.30
N ILE A 40 -5.02 2.46 5.17
CA ILE A 40 -5.87 2.62 6.36
C ILE A 40 -6.56 3.99 6.39
N LEU A 41 -5.82 5.07 6.13
CA LEU A 41 -6.30 6.44 6.23
C LEU A 41 -7.40 6.73 5.19
N GLU A 42 -8.41 7.53 5.58
CA GLU A 42 -9.54 7.95 4.72
C GLU A 42 -10.40 6.80 4.17
N GLY A 43 -10.27 5.62 4.77
CA GLY A 43 -10.99 4.41 4.39
C GLY A 43 -10.00 3.30 4.06
N THR A 44 -10.14 2.15 4.71
CA THR A 44 -9.25 1.03 4.41
C THR A 44 -9.45 0.54 2.99
N ASN A 45 -8.42 -0.08 2.41
CA ASN A 45 -8.53 -0.65 1.07
C ASN A 45 -9.69 -1.66 0.95
N GLU A 46 -10.00 -2.39 2.02
CA GLU A 46 -11.13 -3.32 2.10
C GLU A 46 -12.48 -2.59 2.06
N ILE A 47 -12.64 -1.51 2.82
CA ILE A 47 -13.87 -0.71 2.80
C ILE A 47 -14.07 -0.07 1.42
N MET A 48 -13.01 0.47 0.82
CA MET A 48 -13.07 1.01 -0.54
C MET A 48 -13.49 -0.06 -1.56
N ARG A 49 -13.01 -1.30 -1.42
CA ARG A 49 -13.46 -2.43 -2.26
C ARG A 49 -14.95 -2.76 -2.05
N VAL A 50 -15.45 -2.73 -0.82
CA VAL A 50 -16.88 -2.93 -0.54
C VAL A 50 -17.72 -1.83 -1.18
N ILE A 51 -17.30 -0.56 -1.06
CA ILE A 51 -17.99 0.58 -1.68
C ILE A 51 -18.07 0.40 -3.19
N ILE A 52 -16.94 0.09 -3.85
CA ILE A 52 -16.91 -0.15 -5.30
C ILE A 52 -17.82 -1.33 -5.68
N ALA A 53 -17.76 -2.44 -4.94
CA ALA A 53 -18.60 -3.60 -5.20
C ALA A 53 -20.10 -3.28 -5.12
N ARG A 54 -20.51 -2.43 -4.16
CA ARG A 54 -21.90 -1.97 -4.06
C ARG A 54 -22.34 -1.18 -5.29
N HIS A 55 -21.56 -0.20 -5.72
CA HIS A 55 -21.88 0.60 -6.91
C HIS A 55 -21.99 -0.28 -8.17
N VAL A 56 -21.11 -1.28 -8.30
CA VAL A 56 -21.16 -2.26 -9.41
C VAL A 56 -22.44 -3.10 -9.36
N LEU A 57 -22.89 -3.51 -8.17
CA LEU A 57 -24.12 -4.31 -8.00
C LEU A 57 -25.40 -3.48 -8.20
N GLU A 58 -25.35 -2.18 -7.88
CA GLU A 58 -26.46 -1.24 -8.01
C GLU A 58 -26.56 -0.66 -9.45
N GLY A 59 -25.57 -0.92 -10.31
CA GLY A 59 -25.54 -0.48 -11.72
C GLY A 59 -25.19 1.00 -11.90
N GLU A 60 -24.53 1.60 -10.92
CA GLU A 60 -24.16 3.02 -10.90
C GLU A 60 -22.78 3.30 -11.56
N ILE A 61 -22.08 2.25 -11.99
CA ILE A 61 -20.80 2.29 -12.71
C ILE A 61 -20.86 1.35 -13.91
#